data_AF-A0A8T5EL51-F1
#
_entry.id   AF-A0A8T5EL51-F1
#
_cell.length_a   1.000
_cell.length_b   1.000
_cell.length_c   1.000
_cell.angle_alpha   90.00
_cell.angle_beta   90.00
_cell.angle_gamma   90.00
#
_symmetry.space_group_name_H-M   'P 1'
#
loop_
_entity.id
_entity.type
_entity.pdbx_description
1 polymer ?
#
loop_
_entity_poly.entity_id
_entity_poly.type
_entity_poly.pdbx_seq_one_letter_code
_entity_poly.pdbx_strand_id
1 'polypeptide(L)'
;GLPEDQWGSPASQIIYHCSVRGPSADSDEENVIVRAGDLNVLGEADLQIPEAYHGIPITSLVSGQYLEFYAYAILGRARDHAKFTPASGVAFHPRETATLHNKKAAKILFDLNLSTPDGRAINAKLFGSGTVTDIETVSAISDALAHVSRGTNRDGDFDNAITIDQIDNEFYFMFETDGSLTPKEVFNRACVELNQRFSSISDELDLVLA
;
A
#
# COMPACT_ATOMS: atom_id res chain seq x y z
N GLY A 1 -10.61 -29.33 1.43
CA GLY A 1 -10.48 -28.23 2.39
C GLY A 1 -11.81 -28.00 3.09
N LEU A 2 -11.79 -27.33 4.24
CA LEU A 2 -13.01 -26.88 4.92
C LEU A 2 -13.76 -25.85 4.05
N PRO A 3 -15.11 -25.81 4.11
CA PRO A 3 -15.91 -24.76 3.50
C PRO A 3 -15.46 -23.34 3.93
N GLU A 4 -15.57 -22.35 3.04
CA GLU A 4 -15.14 -20.96 3.31
C GLU A 4 -15.84 -20.33 4.52
N ASP A 5 -17.10 -20.67 4.76
CA ASP A 5 -17.88 -20.24 5.92
C ASP A 5 -17.35 -20.82 7.25
N GLN A 6 -16.49 -21.84 7.20
CA GLN A 6 -15.82 -22.42 8.36
C GLN A 6 -14.39 -21.93 8.55
N TRP A 7 -13.89 -21.03 7.70
CA TRP A 7 -12.56 -20.44 7.86
C TRP A 7 -12.52 -19.49 9.06
N GLY A 8 -11.44 -19.57 9.85
CA GLY A 8 -11.32 -18.92 11.16
C GLY A 8 -11.86 -19.74 12.34
N SER A 9 -12.55 -20.86 12.10
CA SER A 9 -12.91 -21.83 13.15
C SER A 9 -11.66 -22.53 13.73
N PRO A 10 -11.75 -23.13 14.93
CA PRO A 10 -10.67 -23.97 15.47
C PRO A 10 -10.16 -25.06 14.51
N ALA A 11 -11.00 -25.53 13.58
CA ALA A 11 -10.64 -26.54 12.59
C ALA A 11 -9.82 -25.97 11.41
N SER A 12 -9.73 -24.65 11.28
CA SER A 12 -9.11 -23.94 10.15
C SER A 12 -7.98 -23.00 10.57
N GLN A 13 -7.45 -23.17 11.78
CA GLN A 13 -6.34 -22.38 12.29
C GLN A 13 -5.01 -22.95 11.79
N ILE A 14 -4.06 -22.06 11.54
CA ILE A 14 -2.68 -22.45 11.28
C ILE A 14 -1.91 -22.23 12.58
N ILE A 15 -1.22 -23.27 13.05
CA ILE A 15 -0.49 -23.22 14.32
C ILE A 15 1.00 -23.10 14.01
N TYR A 16 1.65 -22.12 14.61
CA TYR A 16 3.09 -21.93 14.55
C TYR A 16 3.72 -22.18 15.92
N HIS A 17 4.83 -22.90 15.96
CA HIS A 17 5.65 -23.12 17.15
C HIS A 17 6.98 -22.40 17.00
N CYS A 18 7.35 -21.63 18.01
CA CYS A 18 8.67 -21.00 18.11
C CYS A 18 9.35 -21.55 19.36
N SER A 19 10.59 -22.02 19.23
CA SER A 19 11.44 -22.45 20.34
C SER A 19 12.89 -22.03 20.04
N VAL A 20 13.35 -20.98 20.72
CA VAL A 20 14.68 -20.39 20.49
C VAL A 20 15.35 -20.09 21.83
N ARG A 21 16.62 -20.46 21.96
CA ARG A 21 17.47 -20.17 23.12
C ARG A 21 18.41 -19.02 22.79
N GLY A 22 18.66 -18.16 23.77
CA GLY A 22 19.76 -17.20 23.69
C GLY A 22 21.13 -17.89 23.63
N PRO A 23 22.21 -17.12 23.41
CA PRO A 23 23.56 -17.66 23.30
C PRO A 23 23.96 -18.52 24.52
N SER A 24 24.73 -19.58 24.29
CA SER A 24 25.35 -20.34 25.37
C SER A 24 26.36 -19.48 26.13
N ALA A 25 26.71 -19.87 27.36
CA ALA A 25 27.69 -19.13 28.17
C ALA A 25 29.08 -19.06 27.53
N ASP A 26 29.40 -20.02 26.66
CA ASP A 26 30.68 -20.11 25.95
C ASP A 26 30.62 -19.51 24.53
N SER A 27 29.50 -18.87 24.15
CA SER A 27 29.34 -18.22 22.85
C SER A 27 29.98 -16.83 22.85
N ASP A 28 30.62 -16.46 21.74
CA ASP A 28 31.11 -15.10 21.50
C ASP A 28 29.98 -14.12 21.10
N GLU A 29 28.77 -14.63 20.84
CA GLU A 29 27.60 -13.83 20.50
C GLU A 29 26.93 -13.21 21.74
N GLU A 30 26.73 -11.90 21.73
CA GLU A 30 26.06 -11.18 22.83
C GLU A 30 24.56 -11.49 22.93
N ASN A 31 23.90 -11.70 21.79
CA ASN A 31 22.48 -12.02 21.71
C ASN A 31 22.12 -12.82 20.45
N VAL A 32 20.98 -13.50 20.50
CA VAL A 32 20.29 -14.11 19.35
C VAL A 32 19.04 -13.28 19.05
N ILE A 33 18.85 -12.88 17.80
CA ILE A 33 17.60 -12.24 17.35
C ILE A 33 16.63 -13.33 16.91
N VAL A 34 15.52 -13.48 17.64
CA VAL A 34 14.39 -14.30 17.22
C VAL A 34 13.68 -13.59 16.08
N ARG A 35 13.44 -14.30 14.97
CA ARG A 35 12.81 -13.76 13.77
C ARG A 35 11.57 -14.56 13.38
N ALA A 36 10.79 -14.01 12.46
CA ALA A 36 9.65 -14.69 11.88
C ALA A 36 10.03 -16.05 11.25
N GLY A 37 11.25 -16.19 10.71
CA GLY A 37 11.74 -17.46 10.17
C GLY A 37 11.89 -18.58 11.22
N ASP A 38 11.98 -18.25 12.51
CA ASP A 38 12.09 -19.25 13.59
C ASP A 38 10.75 -19.89 13.96
N LEU A 39 9.64 -19.38 13.43
CA LEU A 39 8.31 -19.96 13.61
C LEU A 39 8.13 -21.13 12.64
N ASN A 40 7.89 -22.31 13.19
CA ASN A 40 7.65 -23.53 12.42
C ASN A 40 6.15 -23.85 12.40
N VAL A 41 5.58 -24.01 11.21
CA VAL A 41 4.20 -24.45 11.07
C VAL A 41 4.02 -25.89 11.55
N LEU A 42 2.99 -26.12 12.35
CA LEU A 42 2.54 -27.45 12.76
C LEU A 42 1.43 -27.88 11.80
N GLY A 43 1.80 -28.59 10.74
CA GLY A 43 0.85 -29.04 9.72
C GLY A 43 1.49 -29.12 8.34
N GLU A 44 0.81 -28.59 7.34
CA GLU A 44 1.27 -28.59 5.95
C GLU A 44 2.43 -27.60 5.76
N ALA A 45 3.53 -28.08 5.19
CA ALA A 45 4.75 -27.27 4.99
C ALA A 45 4.52 -26.06 4.05
N ASP A 46 3.53 -26.14 3.16
CA ASP A 46 3.17 -25.04 2.25
C ASP A 46 2.59 -23.81 2.98
N LEU A 47 2.18 -23.97 4.25
CA LEU A 47 1.69 -22.90 5.12
C LEU A 47 2.81 -22.26 5.96
N GLN A 48 4.06 -22.65 5.73
CA GLN A 48 5.21 -22.05 6.39
C GLN A 48 5.37 -20.58 5.96
N ILE A 49 5.92 -19.77 6.87
CA ILE A 49 6.19 -18.35 6.58
C ILE A 49 7.12 -18.27 5.35
N PRO A 50 6.77 -17.49 4.32
CA PRO A 50 7.61 -17.34 3.13
C PRO A 50 8.99 -16.78 3.47
N GLU A 51 10.02 -17.23 2.74
CA GLU A 51 11.42 -16.85 2.95
C GLU A 51 11.64 -15.33 2.94
N ALA A 52 10.93 -14.62 2.07
CA ALA A 52 10.97 -13.16 1.98
C ALA A 52 10.66 -12.44 3.31
N TYR A 53 9.93 -13.10 4.22
CA TYR A 53 9.53 -12.54 5.52
C TYR A 53 10.33 -13.10 6.70
N HIS A 54 11.23 -14.06 6.48
CA HIS A 54 12.03 -14.66 7.57
C HIS A 54 12.85 -13.65 8.34
N GLY A 55 13.28 -12.57 7.69
CA GLY A 55 14.12 -11.53 8.28
C GLY A 55 13.42 -10.68 9.36
N ILE A 56 12.09 -10.70 9.47
CA ILE A 56 11.34 -9.82 10.38
C ILE A 56 11.70 -10.14 11.83
N PRO A 57 12.31 -9.22 12.60
CA PRO A 57 12.68 -9.46 13.99
C PRO A 57 11.45 -9.46 14.91
N ILE A 58 11.43 -10.37 15.88
CA ILE A 58 10.39 -10.47 16.92
C ILE A 58 10.92 -9.93 18.24
N THR A 59 12.05 -10.47 18.71
CA THR A 59 12.71 -10.06 19.96
C THR A 59 14.18 -10.48 19.92
N SER A 60 14.99 -9.99 20.85
CA SER A 60 16.33 -10.51 21.12
C SER A 60 16.35 -11.31 22.42
N LEU A 61 17.23 -12.32 22.48
CA LEU A 61 17.50 -13.15 23.65
C LEU A 61 18.99 -13.04 24.00
N VAL A 62 19.29 -12.72 25.25
CA VAL A 62 20.65 -12.77 25.80
C VAL A 62 20.92 -14.11 26.47
N SER A 63 22.17 -14.34 26.91
CA SER A 63 22.55 -15.59 27.57
C SER A 63 21.66 -15.92 28.77
N GLY A 64 21.25 -17.19 28.87
CA GLY A 64 20.34 -17.69 29.90
C GLY A 64 18.84 -17.46 29.61
N GLN A 65 18.48 -16.74 28.54
CA GLN A 65 17.08 -16.57 28.13
C GLN A 65 16.62 -17.67 27.15
N TYR A 66 15.32 -17.96 27.20
CA TYR A 66 14.66 -18.93 26.33
C TYR A 66 13.25 -18.44 26.00
N LEU A 67 12.85 -18.58 24.75
CA LEU A 67 11.51 -18.26 24.28
C LEU A 67 10.87 -19.51 23.68
N GLU A 68 9.69 -19.85 24.20
CA GLU A 68 8.84 -20.87 23.61
C GLU A 68 7.38 -20.44 23.63
N PHE A 69 6.71 -20.51 22.48
CA PHE A 69 5.29 -20.24 22.38
C PHE A 69 4.64 -20.95 21.19
N TYR A 70 3.32 -21.07 21.26
CA TYR A 70 2.46 -21.45 20.16
C TYR A 70 1.61 -20.25 19.74
N ALA A 71 1.63 -19.93 18.44
CA ALA A 71 0.81 -18.88 17.85
C ALA A 71 -0.27 -19.50 16.96
N TYR A 72 -1.49 -19.02 17.10
CA TYR A 72 -2.66 -19.51 16.38
C TYR A 72 -3.10 -18.43 15.38
N ALA A 73 -2.77 -18.64 14.10
CA ALA A 73 -3.20 -17.77 13.03
C ALA A 73 -4.65 -18.11 12.64
N ILE A 74 -5.49 -17.08 12.66
CA ILE A 74 -6.93 -17.16 12.37
C ILE A 74 -7.29 -16.18 11.25
N LEU A 75 -8.34 -16.49 10.50
CA LEU A 75 -8.95 -15.54 9.61
C LEU A 75 -9.69 -14.46 10.42
N GLY A 76 -9.56 -13.20 10.02
CA GLY A 76 -10.21 -12.07 10.68
C GLY A 76 -10.56 -10.96 9.71
N ARG A 77 -11.20 -9.90 10.22
CA ARG A 77 -11.57 -8.71 9.44
C ARG A 77 -10.80 -7.49 9.93
N ALA A 78 -10.39 -6.64 9.00
CA ALA A 78 -9.69 -5.37 9.27
C ALA A 78 -10.46 -4.44 10.22
N ARG A 79 -11.80 -4.48 10.22
CA ARG A 79 -12.65 -3.73 11.14
C ARG A 79 -12.40 -4.11 12.61
N ASP A 80 -12.04 -5.37 12.87
CA ASP A 80 -11.85 -5.87 14.23
C ASP A 80 -10.42 -5.61 14.72
N HIS A 81 -9.43 -5.69 13.82
CA HIS A 81 -8.05 -5.33 14.12
C HIS A 81 -7.22 -5.03 12.87
N ALA A 82 -6.34 -4.04 12.92
CA ALA A 82 -5.50 -3.62 11.79
C ALA A 82 -4.54 -4.72 11.27
N LYS A 83 -4.24 -5.73 12.10
CA LYS A 83 -3.39 -6.88 11.72
C LYS A 83 -4.03 -7.78 10.64
N PHE A 84 -5.33 -7.62 10.40
CA PHE A 84 -6.09 -8.37 9.38
C PHE A 84 -6.27 -7.55 8.10
N THR A 85 -5.59 -6.42 7.96
CA THR A 85 -5.71 -5.54 6.81
C THR A 85 -4.70 -5.95 5.74
N PRO A 86 -5.13 -6.51 4.59
CA PRO A 86 -4.21 -6.92 3.52
C PRO A 86 -3.73 -5.76 2.63
N ALA A 87 -4.28 -4.56 2.83
CA ALA A 87 -4.04 -3.38 1.99
C ALA A 87 -3.68 -2.14 2.83
N SER A 88 -2.54 -1.52 2.54
CA SER A 88 -2.04 -0.30 3.19
C SER A 88 -2.03 0.88 2.22
N GLY A 89 -2.11 2.10 2.74
CA GLY A 89 -2.01 3.32 1.92
C GLY A 89 -3.12 3.46 0.88
N VAL A 90 -4.32 2.99 1.18
CA VAL A 90 -5.46 3.02 0.25
C VAL A 90 -5.88 4.46 -0.03
N ALA A 91 -5.74 4.89 -1.27
CA ALA A 91 -6.10 6.21 -1.75
C ALA A 91 -6.70 6.16 -3.15
N PHE A 92 -7.52 7.15 -3.49
CA PHE A 92 -7.95 7.42 -4.84
C PHE A 92 -7.76 8.90 -5.13
N HIS A 93 -7.38 9.19 -6.37
CA HIS A 93 -7.20 10.56 -6.82
C HIS A 93 -7.93 10.73 -8.16
N PRO A 94 -8.57 11.89 -8.38
CA PRO A 94 -9.11 12.20 -9.69
C PRO A 94 -7.97 12.20 -10.70
N ARG A 95 -8.28 11.75 -11.91
CA ARG A 95 -7.33 11.81 -13.01
C ARG A 95 -7.15 13.27 -13.39
N GLU A 96 -5.90 13.70 -13.49
CA GLU A 96 -5.59 15.09 -13.82
C GLU A 96 -4.84 15.20 -15.15
N THR A 97 -4.94 16.37 -15.78
CA THR A 97 -4.14 16.78 -16.93
C THR A 97 -3.41 18.07 -16.62
N ALA A 98 -2.22 18.24 -17.18
CA ALA A 98 -1.46 19.48 -17.07
C ALA A 98 -1.45 20.20 -18.42
N THR A 99 -1.99 21.42 -18.49
CA THR A 99 -2.08 22.20 -19.73
C THR A 99 -1.20 23.45 -19.66
N LEU A 100 -0.33 23.62 -20.65
CA LEU A 100 0.54 24.80 -20.80
C LEU A 100 -0.16 25.89 -21.63
N HIS A 101 -0.56 26.98 -20.98
CA HIS A 101 -1.23 28.13 -21.62
C HIS A 101 -0.24 29.17 -22.12
N ASN A 102 0.81 29.46 -21.35
CA ASN A 102 1.76 30.52 -21.67
C ASN A 102 3.22 30.08 -21.47
N LYS A 103 3.87 29.70 -22.56
CA LYS A 103 5.28 29.27 -22.54
C LYS A 103 6.25 30.33 -22.01
N LYS A 104 5.98 31.63 -22.18
CA LYS A 104 6.88 32.69 -21.73
C LYS A 104 6.83 32.84 -20.21
N ALA A 105 5.63 32.90 -19.66
CA ALA A 105 5.43 32.98 -18.21
C ALA A 105 5.88 31.68 -17.50
N ALA A 106 5.62 30.50 -18.10
CA ALA A 106 6.08 29.21 -17.56
C ALA A 106 7.62 29.06 -17.49
N LYS A 107 8.38 29.92 -18.18
CA LYS A 107 9.84 29.87 -18.16
C LYS A 107 10.41 30.00 -16.74
N ILE A 108 9.74 30.75 -15.86
CA ILE A 108 10.17 30.90 -14.46
C ILE A 108 10.20 29.57 -13.70
N LEU A 109 9.29 28.63 -14.03
CA LEU A 109 9.32 27.26 -13.51
C LEU A 109 10.42 26.46 -14.19
N PHE A 110 10.53 26.55 -15.51
CA PHE A 110 11.51 25.77 -16.29
C PHE A 110 12.96 26.11 -15.93
N ASP A 111 13.23 27.37 -15.58
CA ASP A 111 14.56 27.84 -15.17
C ASP A 111 14.99 27.29 -13.80
N LEU A 112 14.09 26.67 -13.03
CA LEU A 112 14.43 25.94 -11.81
C LEU A 112 15.12 24.60 -12.09
N ASN A 113 15.17 24.15 -13.35
CA ASN A 113 15.83 22.92 -13.79
C ASN A 113 15.37 21.68 -13.00
N LEU A 114 14.07 21.60 -12.72
CA LEU A 114 13.44 20.45 -12.07
C LEU A 114 13.29 19.29 -13.07
N SER A 115 13.24 18.07 -12.53
CA SER A 115 13.07 16.85 -13.31
C SER A 115 11.98 15.97 -12.71
N THR A 116 11.31 15.23 -13.58
CA THR A 116 10.41 14.13 -13.24
C THR A 116 11.19 12.98 -12.57
N PRO A 117 10.51 12.05 -11.85
CA PRO A 117 11.16 10.88 -11.24
C PRO A 117 11.96 10.02 -12.22
N ASP A 118 11.53 9.95 -13.48
CA ASP A 118 12.22 9.21 -14.55
C ASP A 118 13.32 10.03 -15.27
N GLY A 119 13.64 11.21 -14.75
CA GLY A 119 14.79 12.02 -15.19
C GLY A 119 14.53 12.95 -16.38
N ARG A 120 13.30 13.04 -16.90
CA ARG A 120 12.94 14.04 -17.91
C ARG A 120 12.83 15.42 -17.28
N ALA A 121 13.49 16.41 -17.88
CA ALA A 121 13.43 17.80 -17.41
C ALA A 121 12.02 18.40 -17.59
N ILE A 122 11.53 19.11 -16.56
CA ILE A 122 10.26 19.84 -16.58
C ILE A 122 10.46 21.14 -17.35
N ASN A 123 10.21 21.08 -18.65
CA ASN A 123 10.33 22.21 -19.58
C ASN A 123 9.25 22.16 -20.66
N ALA A 124 9.21 23.17 -21.53
CA ALA A 124 8.22 23.27 -22.60
C ALA A 124 8.16 22.06 -23.55
N LYS A 125 9.25 21.28 -23.69
CA LYS A 125 9.24 20.07 -24.54
C LYS A 125 8.41 18.95 -23.92
N LEU A 126 8.33 18.90 -22.58
CA LEU A 126 7.54 17.91 -21.85
C LEU A 126 6.04 18.00 -22.19
N PHE A 127 5.56 19.19 -22.53
CA PHE A 127 4.17 19.45 -22.87
C PHE A 127 3.79 19.13 -24.32
N GLY A 128 4.74 18.90 -25.22
CA GLY A 128 4.47 18.52 -26.62
C GLY A 128 3.41 19.40 -27.31
N SER A 129 2.21 18.83 -27.54
CA SER A 129 1.03 19.47 -28.15
C SER A 129 0.30 20.47 -27.25
N GLY A 130 0.72 20.64 -25.99
CA GLY A 130 0.20 21.62 -25.03
C GLY A 130 -0.38 21.00 -23.76
N THR A 131 -0.81 19.74 -23.81
CA THR A 131 -1.43 19.05 -22.67
C THR A 131 -0.71 17.73 -22.40
N VAL A 132 -0.31 17.53 -21.14
CA VAL A 132 0.24 16.28 -20.64
C VAL A 132 -0.89 15.52 -19.97
N THR A 133 -1.08 14.27 -20.39
CA THR A 133 -2.02 13.37 -19.74
C THR A 133 -1.30 12.41 -18.82
N ASP A 134 -0.19 11.76 -19.18
CA ASP A 134 0.51 10.75 -18.35
C ASP A 134 0.52 11.00 -16.81
N ILE A 135 0.10 10.01 -16.02
CA ILE A 135 -0.17 10.16 -14.56
C ILE A 135 1.07 10.60 -13.80
N GLU A 136 2.18 9.90 -13.97
CA GLU A 136 3.42 10.19 -13.24
C GLU A 136 3.99 11.55 -13.64
N THR A 137 3.92 11.88 -14.94
CA THR A 137 4.36 13.18 -15.44
C THR A 137 3.48 14.32 -14.89
N VAL A 138 2.15 14.15 -14.85
CA VAL A 138 1.23 15.15 -14.30
C VAL A 138 1.47 15.34 -12.80
N SER A 139 1.66 14.25 -12.04
CA SER A 139 2.00 14.33 -10.61
C SER A 139 3.28 15.13 -10.38
N ALA A 140 4.34 14.85 -11.16
CA ALA A 140 5.60 15.57 -11.05
C ALA A 140 5.46 17.06 -11.43
N ILE A 141 4.63 17.38 -12.42
CA ILE A 141 4.32 18.78 -12.75
C ILE A 141 3.56 19.44 -11.59
N SER A 142 2.57 18.76 -11.01
CA SER A 142 1.80 19.25 -9.86
C SER A 142 2.70 19.59 -8.67
N ASP A 143 3.63 18.70 -8.32
CA ASP A 143 4.64 18.96 -7.28
C ASP A 143 5.53 20.16 -7.63
N ALA A 144 5.97 20.25 -8.90
CA ALA A 144 6.80 21.35 -9.36
C ALA A 144 6.09 22.70 -9.29
N LEU A 145 4.76 22.73 -9.51
CA LEU A 145 3.96 23.97 -9.41
C LEU A 145 4.00 24.59 -8.01
N ALA A 146 4.28 23.82 -6.95
CA ALA A 146 4.47 24.36 -5.61
C ALA A 146 5.58 25.43 -5.54
N HIS A 147 6.57 25.39 -6.43
CA HIS A 147 7.68 26.34 -6.47
C HIS A 147 7.35 27.70 -7.11
N VAL A 148 6.22 27.78 -7.81
CA VAL A 148 5.72 28.99 -8.51
C VAL A 148 4.29 29.34 -8.12
N SER A 149 3.73 28.63 -7.14
CA SER A 149 2.40 28.86 -6.60
C SER A 149 2.36 30.06 -5.65
N ARG A 150 1.17 30.44 -5.21
CA ARG A 150 0.94 31.58 -4.31
C ARG A 150 1.88 31.56 -3.11
N GLY A 151 2.50 32.69 -2.81
CA GLY A 151 3.43 32.85 -1.69
C GLY A 151 4.91 32.57 -2.01
N THR A 152 5.24 32.27 -3.27
CA THR A 152 6.63 32.05 -3.72
C THR A 152 7.33 33.31 -4.21
N ASN A 153 6.64 34.46 -4.22
CA ASN A 153 7.06 35.70 -4.91
C ASN A 153 7.33 35.52 -6.42
N ARG A 154 6.88 34.40 -7.00
CA ARG A 154 6.97 34.07 -8.43
C ARG A 154 5.60 33.89 -9.06
N ASP A 155 4.55 33.85 -8.24
CA ASP A 155 3.18 33.58 -8.64
C ASP A 155 2.60 34.66 -9.57
N GLY A 156 2.95 35.92 -9.32
CA GLY A 156 2.58 37.03 -10.23
C GLY A 156 3.20 36.89 -11.61
N ASP A 157 4.49 36.54 -11.69
CA ASP A 157 5.21 36.38 -12.97
C ASP A 157 4.83 35.06 -13.67
N PHE A 158 4.50 34.02 -12.90
CA PHE A 158 4.05 32.74 -13.42
C PHE A 158 2.65 32.83 -14.03
N ASP A 159 1.77 33.68 -13.50
CA ASP A 159 0.46 34.03 -14.09
C ASP A 159 -0.38 32.81 -14.53
N ASN A 160 -0.40 31.77 -13.68
CA ASN A 160 -1.08 30.48 -13.96
C ASN A 160 -0.75 29.91 -15.35
N ALA A 161 0.51 30.05 -15.80
CA ALA A 161 0.93 29.65 -17.13
C ALA A 161 0.74 28.16 -17.42
N ILE A 162 0.64 27.32 -16.38
CA ILE A 162 0.26 25.91 -16.45
C ILE A 162 -0.90 25.69 -15.46
N THR A 163 -1.95 25.01 -15.89
CA THR A 163 -3.06 24.56 -15.02
C THR A 163 -3.07 23.05 -14.88
N ILE A 164 -3.58 22.59 -13.73
CA ILE A 164 -3.92 21.19 -13.49
C ILE A 164 -5.44 21.10 -13.46
N ASP A 165 -5.99 20.33 -14.38
CA ASP A 165 -7.44 20.18 -14.57
C ASP A 165 -7.84 18.72 -14.36
N GLN A 166 -8.88 18.49 -13.56
CA GLN A 166 -9.42 17.16 -13.29
C GLN A 166 -10.28 16.68 -14.46
N ILE A 167 -10.21 15.39 -14.74
CA ILE A 167 -11.06 14.70 -15.71
C ILE A 167 -12.24 14.09 -14.96
N ASP A 168 -13.45 14.51 -15.33
CA ASP A 168 -14.67 14.02 -14.71
C ASP A 168 -14.80 12.50 -14.86
N ASN A 169 -15.21 11.84 -13.76
CA ASN A 169 -15.45 10.39 -13.68
C ASN A 169 -14.23 9.49 -13.94
N GLU A 170 -13.02 10.04 -14.00
CA GLU A 170 -11.79 9.26 -14.07
C GLU A 170 -11.01 9.36 -12.76
N PHE A 171 -10.62 8.20 -12.24
CA PHE A 171 -9.85 8.09 -11.00
C PHE A 171 -8.75 7.05 -11.18
N TYR A 172 -7.62 7.28 -10.55
CA TYR A 172 -6.65 6.23 -10.32
C TYR A 172 -6.64 5.86 -8.84
N PHE A 173 -6.61 4.54 -8.60
CA PHE A 173 -6.63 3.95 -7.28
C PHE A 173 -5.23 3.46 -6.94
N MET A 174 -4.77 3.74 -5.73
CA MET A 174 -3.45 3.35 -5.25
C MET A 174 -3.60 2.68 -3.88
N PHE A 175 -2.91 1.58 -3.71
CA PHE A 175 -2.75 0.89 -2.45
C PHE A 175 -1.56 -0.06 -2.58
N GLU A 176 -0.96 -0.40 -1.45
CA GLU A 176 0.04 -1.45 -1.38
C GLU A 176 -0.51 -2.65 -0.61
N THR A 177 0.02 -3.82 -0.89
CA THR A 177 -0.34 -5.03 -0.15
C THR A 177 0.76 -5.37 0.85
N ASP A 178 0.40 -5.98 1.97
CA ASP A 178 1.37 -6.59 2.88
C ASP A 178 2.04 -7.86 2.29
N GLY A 179 1.53 -8.32 1.14
CA GLY A 179 1.98 -9.48 0.39
C GLY A 179 1.28 -10.79 0.76
N SER A 180 0.31 -10.76 1.68
CA SER A 180 -0.57 -11.89 1.97
C SER A 180 -1.50 -12.24 0.81
N LEU A 181 -1.84 -11.24 -0.02
CA LEU A 181 -2.65 -11.36 -1.24
C LEU A 181 -2.05 -10.47 -2.32
N THR A 182 -2.22 -10.83 -3.59
CA THR A 182 -1.82 -9.95 -4.69
C THR A 182 -2.75 -8.72 -4.76
N PRO A 183 -2.30 -7.58 -5.31
CA PRO A 183 -3.14 -6.39 -5.43
C PRO A 183 -4.46 -6.67 -6.18
N LYS A 184 -4.39 -7.48 -7.25
CA LYS A 184 -5.57 -7.88 -8.02
C LYS A 184 -6.57 -8.67 -7.18
N GLU A 185 -6.09 -9.59 -6.35
CA GLU A 185 -6.97 -10.38 -5.46
C GLU A 185 -7.62 -9.52 -4.39
N VAL A 186 -6.85 -8.61 -3.77
CA VAL A 186 -7.39 -7.66 -2.79
C VAL A 186 -8.53 -6.85 -3.40
N PHE A 187 -8.31 -6.24 -4.57
CA PHE A 187 -9.32 -5.41 -5.23
C PHE A 187 -10.57 -6.22 -5.61
N ASN A 188 -10.39 -7.38 -6.23
CA ASN A 188 -11.51 -8.23 -6.62
C ASN A 188 -12.33 -8.71 -5.42
N ARG A 189 -11.66 -9.11 -4.32
CA ARG A 189 -12.36 -9.50 -3.08
C ARG A 189 -13.12 -8.33 -2.47
N ALA A 190 -12.58 -7.11 -2.54
CA ALA A 190 -13.31 -5.91 -2.10
C ALA A 190 -14.58 -5.66 -2.93
N CYS A 191 -14.52 -5.83 -4.25
CA CYS A 191 -15.71 -5.74 -5.12
C CYS A 191 -16.75 -6.81 -4.79
N VAL A 192 -16.32 -8.06 -4.55
CA VAL A 192 -17.21 -9.17 -4.17
C VAL A 192 -17.90 -8.88 -2.83
N GLU A 193 -17.15 -8.44 -1.83
CA GLU A 193 -17.69 -8.07 -0.51
C GLU A 193 -18.70 -6.92 -0.64
N LEU A 194 -18.42 -5.91 -1.46
CA LEU A 194 -19.35 -4.81 -1.70
C LEU A 194 -20.64 -5.31 -2.37
N ASN A 195 -20.52 -6.14 -3.40
CA ASN A 195 -21.66 -6.73 -4.09
C ASN A 195 -22.54 -7.57 -3.13
N GLN A 196 -21.92 -8.41 -2.31
CA GLN A 196 -22.61 -9.22 -1.30
C GLN A 196 -23.41 -8.36 -0.33
N ARG A 197 -22.84 -7.23 0.14
CA ARG A 197 -23.57 -6.30 1.02
C ARG A 197 -24.80 -5.70 0.35
N PHE A 198 -24.70 -5.30 -0.91
CA PHE A 198 -25.86 -4.79 -1.65
C PHE A 198 -26.93 -5.85 -1.87
N SER A 199 -26.53 -7.10 -2.18
CA SER A 199 -27.46 -8.23 -2.27
C SER A 199 -28.18 -8.45 -0.95
N SER A 200 -27.45 -8.52 0.18
CA SER A 200 -28.05 -8.70 1.50
C SER A 200 -29.05 -7.60 1.86
N ILE A 201 -28.74 -6.34 1.59
CA ILE A 201 -29.68 -5.23 1.81
C ILE A 201 -30.94 -5.36 0.95
N SER A 202 -30.79 -5.83 -0.29
CA SER A 202 -31.92 -6.03 -1.20
C SER A 202 -32.83 -7.17 -0.72
N ASP A 203 -32.24 -8.29 -0.30
CA ASP A 203 -32.98 -9.44 0.23
C ASP A 203 -33.73 -9.07 1.52
N GLU A 204 -33.10 -8.28 2.40
CA GLU A 204 -33.74 -7.77 3.63
C GLU A 204 -34.90 -6.83 3.31
N LEU A 205 -34.77 -5.98 2.28
CA LEU A 205 -35.83 -5.07 1.86
C LEU A 205 -37.03 -5.85 1.30
N ASP A 206 -36.79 -6.85 0.46
CA ASP A 206 -37.84 -7.70 -0.12
C ASP A 206 -38.61 -8.46 0.96
N LEU A 207 -37.92 -8.95 2.00
CA LEU A 207 -38.56 -9.62 3.13
C LEU A 207 -39.49 -8.69 3.92
N VAL A 208 -39.15 -7.41 4.06
CA VAL A 208 -39.96 -6.44 4.81
C VAL A 208 -41.15 -5.92 3.99
N LEU A 209 -41.02 -5.88 2.67
CA LEU A 209 -42.08 -5.42 1.76
C LEU A 209 -43.10 -6.51 1.40
N ALA A 210 -42.79 -7.78 1.68
CA ALA A 210 -43.66 -8.94 1.50
C ALA A 210 -44.69 -9.11 2.64
#